data_AF-A0A1L2D1M2-F1
#
_entry.id   AF-A0A1L2D1M2-F1
#
_cell.length_a   1.000
_cell.length_b   1.000
_cell.length_c   1.000
_cell.angle_alpha   90.00
_cell.angle_beta   90.00
_cell.angle_gamma   90.00
#
_symmetry.space_group_name_H-M   'P 1'
#
loop_
_entity.id
_entity.type
_entity.pdbx_description
1 polymer ?
#
loop_
_entity_poly.entity_id
_entity_poly.type
_entity_poly.pdbx_seq_one_letter_code
_entity_poly.pdbx_strand_id
1 'polypeptide(L)' 'MSMVSYAAGSCYLSMIGGVCMSFYDWYCDLPPASPQTWGEQTDVPESADWYNS' A
#
# COMPACT_ATOMS: atom_id res chain seq x y z
N MET A 1 -1.03 12.68 -1.31
CA MET A 1 0.00 12.82 -0.25
C MET A 1 1.36 12.69 -0.90
N SER A 2 2.33 13.57 -0.64
CA SER A 2 3.71 13.31 -1.15
C SER A 2 4.41 12.26 -0.28
N MET A 3 5.38 11.54 -0.84
CA MET A 3 6.17 10.54 -0.09
C MET A 3 6.80 11.16 1.17
N VAL A 4 7.36 12.37 1.04
CA VAL A 4 7.99 13.08 2.17
C VAL A 4 6.96 13.56 3.18
N SER A 5 5.78 14.01 2.72
CA SER A 5 4.68 14.41 3.62
C SER A 5 4.20 13.25 4.49
N TYR A 6 4.10 12.03 3.94
CA TYR A 6 3.78 10.82 4.71
C TYR A 6 4.92 10.45 5.68
N ALA A 7 6.15 10.42 5.17
CA ALA A 7 7.33 10.01 5.94
C ALA A 7 7.62 10.91 7.14
N ALA A 8 7.34 12.22 7.05
CA ALA A 8 7.57 13.16 8.14
C ALA A 8 6.81 12.76 9.43
N GLY A 9 5.53 12.39 9.31
CA GLY A 9 4.71 11.95 10.44
C GLY A 9 5.06 10.55 10.92
N SER A 10 5.23 9.60 10.00
CA SER A 10 5.53 8.21 10.34
C SER A 10 6.91 8.07 11.00
N CYS A 11 7.90 8.84 10.57
CA CYS A 11 9.23 8.86 11.17
C CYS A 11 9.19 9.38 12.62
N TYR A 12 8.53 10.52 12.87
CA TYR A 12 8.37 11.06 14.21
C TYR A 12 7.68 10.06 15.15
N LEU A 13 6.56 9.46 14.73
CA LEU A 13 5.86 8.44 15.51
C LEU A 13 6.74 7.23 15.78
N SER A 14 7.47 6.73 14.79
CA SER A 14 8.37 5.59 14.96
C SER A 14 9.48 5.87 15.97
N MET A 15 10.02 7.10 16.00
CA MET A 15 11.07 7.50 16.96
C MET A 15 10.59 7.56 18.41
N ILE A 16 9.32 7.89 18.64
CA ILE A 16 8.74 7.96 19.99
C ILE A 16 8.00 6.67 20.39
N GLY A 17 8.04 5.62 19.55
CA GLY A 17 7.33 4.37 19.79
C GLY A 17 5.80 4.45 19.58
N GLY A 18 5.33 5.43 18.82
CA GLY A 18 3.93 5.57 18.41
C GLY A 18 3.51 4.57 17.32
N VAL A 19 2.20 4.39 17.16
CA VAL A 19 1.62 3.47 16.18
C VAL A 19 1.35 4.18 14.86
N CYS A 20 1.85 3.62 13.75
CA CYS A 20 1.45 4.01 12.39
C CYS A 20 0.31 3.10 11.94
N MET A 21 -0.87 3.66 11.66
CA MET A 21 -2.03 2.89 11.21
C MET A 21 -1.88 2.45 9.75
N SER A 22 -2.39 1.26 9.42
CA SER A 22 -2.55 0.80 8.04
C SER A 22 -3.66 1.57 7.31
N PHE A 23 -3.68 1.47 5.97
CA PHE A 23 -4.67 2.17 5.14
C PHE A 23 -5.27 1.30 4.04
N TYR A 24 -4.49 0.43 3.41
CA TYR A 24 -4.90 -0.31 2.21
C TYR A 24 -6.00 -1.34 2.50
N ASP A 25 -5.88 -2.02 3.65
CA ASP A 25 -6.89 -2.90 4.23
C ASP A 25 -8.10 -2.12 4.76
N TRP A 26 -7.86 -1.04 5.50
CA TRP A 26 -8.92 -0.22 6.10
C TRP A 26 -9.83 0.44 5.06
N TYR A 27 -9.27 0.86 3.92
CA TYR A 27 -10.04 1.44 2.81
C TYR A 27 -10.66 0.40 1.88
N CYS A 28 -10.51 -0.89 2.16
CA CYS A 28 -10.98 -1.99 1.31
C CYS A 28 -10.36 -1.99 -0.10
N ASP A 29 -9.20 -1.34 -0.27
CA ASP A 29 -8.47 -1.36 -1.55
C ASP A 29 -7.58 -2.60 -1.68
N LEU A 30 -7.20 -3.23 -0.55
CA LEU A 30 -6.53 -4.52 -0.51
C LEU A 30 -7.48 -5.66 -0.91
N PRO A 31 -7.30 -6.34 -2.05
CA PRO A 31 -8.06 -7.53 -2.37
C PRO A 31 -7.49 -8.73 -1.58
N PRO A 32 -8.21 -9.30 -0.57
CA PRO A 32 -7.65 -10.37 0.25
C PRO A 32 -7.32 -11.64 -0.55
N ALA A 33 -7.95 -11.79 -1.72
CA ALA A 33 -7.68 -12.88 -2.64
C ALA A 33 -6.24 -12.86 -3.21
N SER A 34 -5.61 -11.69 -3.37
CA SER A 34 -4.25 -11.61 -3.93
C SER A 34 -3.22 -12.27 -3.00
N PRO A 35 -3.13 -11.89 -1.71
CA PRO A 35 -2.26 -12.59 -0.77
C PRO A 35 -2.61 -14.07 -0.60
N GLN A 36 -3.90 -14.43 -0.64
CA GLN A 36 -4.33 -15.82 -0.49
C GLN A 36 -3.91 -16.71 -1.68
N THR A 37 -3.88 -16.16 -2.89
CA THR A 37 -3.60 -16.92 -4.11
C THR A 37 -2.13 -16.88 -4.48
N TRP A 38 -1.49 -15.72 -4.34
CA TRP A 38 -0.15 -15.45 -4.85
C TRP A 38 0.86 -15.00 -3.78
N GLY A 39 0.43 -14.76 -2.54
CA GLY A 39 1.32 -14.28 -1.48
C GLY A 39 1.86 -12.86 -1.73
N GLU A 40 1.14 -12.08 -2.54
CA GLU A 40 1.50 -10.73 -2.99
C GLU A 40 0.41 -9.74 -2.54
N GLN A 41 0.77 -8.49 -2.21
CA GLN A 41 -0.18 -7.50 -1.70
C GLN A 41 -1.18 -7.08 -2.80
N THR A 42 -0.67 -6.46 -3.87
CA THR A 42 -1.32 -6.21 -5.15
C THR A 42 -0.26 -5.88 -6.21
N ASP A 43 -0.24 -6.63 -7.30
CA ASP A 43 0.53 -6.35 -8.51
C ASP A 43 -0.40 -6.47 -9.73
N VAL A 44 -0.41 -5.42 -10.56
CA VAL A 44 -1.30 -5.29 -11.72
C VAL A 44 -0.52 -4.74 -12.92
N PRO A 45 -0.87 -5.13 -14.16
CA PRO A 45 -0.18 -4.65 -15.34
C PRO A 45 -0.32 -3.13 -15.50
N GLU A 46 0.71 -2.50 -16.06
CA GLU A 46 0.67 -1.08 -16.38
C GLU A 46 -0.39 -0.77 -17.44
N SER A 47 -0.86 0.48 -17.50
CA SER A 47 -1.90 0.86 -18.45
C SER A 47 -1.48 0.77 -19.92
N ALA A 48 -0.18 0.79 -20.22
CA ALA A 48 0.32 0.58 -21.58
C ALA A 48 0.12 -0.86 -22.07
N ASP A 49 0.09 -1.84 -21.16
CA ASP A 49 -0.08 -3.26 -21.50
C ASP A 49 -1.53 -3.61 -21.88
N TRP A 50 -2.49 -2.70 -21.68
CA TRP A 50 -3.89 -2.90 -22.08
C TRP A 50 -4.04 -3.19 -23.57
N TYR A 51 -3.17 -2.63 -24.42
CA TYR A 51 -3.21 -2.83 -25.87
C TYR A 51 -2.51 -4.10 -26.37
N ASN A 52 -1.90 -4.89 -25.47
CA ASN A 52 -1.27 -6.18 -25.79
C ASN A 52 -2.19 -7.38 -25.53
N SER A 53 -3.49 -7.13 -25.28
CA SER A 53 -4.50 -8.14 -24.96
C SER A 53 -5.37 -8.53 -26.15
#